data_AF-A0A8T5Q790-F1
#
_entry.id   AF-A0A8T5Q790-F1
#
_cell.length_a   1.000
_cell.length_b   1.000
_cell.length_c   1.000
_cell.angle_alpha   90.00
_cell.angle_beta   90.00
_cell.angle_gamma   90.00
#
_symmetry.space_group_name_H-M   'P 1'
#
loop_
_entity.id
_entity.type
_entity.pdbx_description
1 polymer ?
#
loop_
_entity_poly.entity_id
_entity_poly.type
_entity_poly.pdbx_seq_one_letter_code
_entity_poly.pdbx_strand_id
1 'polypeptide(L)'
;MADEKSSVGNKPVSTKPKEKVEESQKPKAPQTKPEQKTTQPKPEPKPAVTPAAFKKFLKQLIIISKKQKIKIRAEEALSKHLEKLKKTPAGKLDPKKLKRSLKRLDDKLGAVLDAEKKLAAVGREDPEIVKMLKDEIIGLKDKLRAVEQERNKYVFVHKKTVEGLSKEVSDLKGKVGTYAERKIDRQRRIKELEEKIKATPVKEHEIIAARKQLEDLERRYKQLSRRAYGKKRLEKLKAHIDQLKGKLAAEV
;
A
#
# COMPACT_ATOMS: atom_id res chain seq x y z
N MET A 1 -60.91 -15.74 20.68
CA MET A 1 -60.24 -16.94 20.14
C MET A 1 -58.74 -16.74 20.30
N ALA A 2 -58.09 -17.67 21.02
CA ALA A 2 -56.64 -17.91 21.18
C ALA A 2 -55.78 -16.70 21.61
N ASP A 3 -55.27 -16.56 22.84
CA ASP A 3 -54.55 -17.48 23.76
C ASP A 3 -53.23 -18.08 23.23
N GLU A 4 -52.22 -17.97 24.11
CA GLU A 4 -50.95 -18.72 24.21
C GLU A 4 -49.71 -18.24 23.41
N LYS A 5 -48.46 -18.27 23.90
CA LYS A 5 -47.78 -18.27 25.21
C LYS A 5 -46.30 -18.58 24.91
N SER A 6 -45.38 -17.96 25.66
CA SER A 6 -44.04 -18.48 26.03
C SER A 6 -42.99 -18.64 24.90
N SER A 7 -41.67 -18.60 25.12
CA SER A 7 -40.92 -19.00 26.30
C SER A 7 -39.49 -18.42 26.29
N VAL A 8 -39.04 -18.06 27.49
CA VAL A 8 -37.68 -17.69 27.89
C VAL A 8 -36.93 -18.96 28.31
N GLY A 9 -35.63 -19.08 28.02
CA GLY A 9 -34.76 -20.06 28.68
C GLY A 9 -33.38 -20.18 28.03
N ASN A 10 -32.38 -19.46 28.53
CA ASN A 10 -31.36 -19.93 29.48
C ASN A 10 -30.28 -20.87 28.90
N LYS A 11 -29.05 -20.34 28.87
CA LYS A 11 -27.80 -21.12 28.90
C LYS A 11 -27.63 -21.80 30.27
N PRO A 12 -26.77 -22.82 30.34
CA PRO A 12 -25.71 -22.78 31.35
C PRO A 12 -24.31 -23.13 30.80
N VAL A 13 -23.33 -22.91 31.66
CA VAL A 13 -21.87 -22.88 31.50
C VAL A 13 -21.23 -24.11 32.15
N SER A 14 -19.96 -24.38 31.78
CA SER A 14 -18.89 -25.09 32.56
C SER A 14 -18.77 -26.60 32.31
N THR A 15 -17.60 -27.23 32.12
CA THR A 15 -16.30 -27.12 32.81
C THR A 15 -15.11 -27.68 31.96
N LYS A 16 -13.89 -27.21 32.29
CA LYS A 16 -12.50 -27.57 31.88
C LYS A 16 -12.01 -28.95 32.47
N PRO A 17 -10.71 -29.37 32.44
CA PRO A 17 -9.55 -29.17 31.51
C PRO A 17 -8.76 -30.50 31.22
N LYS A 18 -7.68 -30.45 30.41
CA LYS A 18 -6.50 -31.33 30.59
C LYS A 18 -5.21 -30.72 30.03
N GLU A 19 -4.21 -30.63 30.91
CA GLU A 19 -2.79 -30.30 30.67
C GLU A 19 -2.01 -31.45 30.03
N LYS A 20 -0.99 -31.10 29.24
CA LYS A 20 0.41 -31.62 29.24
C LYS A 20 1.10 -31.08 27.98
N VAL A 21 2.38 -30.75 27.90
CA VAL A 21 3.51 -30.56 28.82
C VAL A 21 4.52 -29.74 28.02
N GLU A 22 5.21 -28.87 28.74
CA GLU A 22 6.48 -28.20 28.42
C GLU A 22 7.45 -29.01 27.54
N GLU A 23 8.02 -28.36 26.52
CA GLU A 23 9.44 -28.59 26.21
C GLU A 23 10.11 -27.28 25.79
N SER A 24 11.17 -26.97 26.54
CA SER A 24 11.95 -25.74 26.49
C SER A 24 12.86 -25.71 25.26
N GLN A 25 12.94 -24.59 24.53
CA GLN A 25 14.16 -24.23 23.81
C GLN A 25 14.51 -22.73 23.91
N LYS A 26 15.76 -22.57 24.33
CA LYS A 26 16.65 -21.42 24.59
C LYS A 26 16.60 -20.26 23.56
N PRO A 27 16.88 -19.01 23.97
CA PRO A 27 16.90 -17.86 23.07
C PRO A 27 18.13 -17.87 22.15
N LYS A 28 17.92 -17.67 20.85
CA LYS A 28 18.98 -17.43 19.86
C LYS A 28 18.84 -16.01 19.30
N ALA A 29 20.00 -15.36 19.21
CA ALA A 29 20.23 -13.96 18.88
C ALA A 29 19.50 -13.42 17.63
N PRO A 30 19.26 -12.09 17.55
CA PRO A 30 18.54 -11.47 16.45
C PRO A 30 19.40 -11.46 15.18
N GLN A 31 18.87 -12.03 14.10
CA GLN A 31 19.40 -11.81 12.76
C GLN A 31 18.34 -11.25 11.82
N THR A 32 18.77 -10.18 11.17
CA THR A 32 18.40 -9.68 9.84
C THR A 32 17.01 -9.06 9.65
N LYS A 33 17.04 -7.72 9.69
CA LYS A 33 16.10 -6.80 9.03
C LYS A 33 15.78 -7.27 7.60
N PRO A 34 14.52 -7.24 7.15
CA PRO A 34 14.22 -7.16 5.74
C PRO A 34 14.51 -5.73 5.26
N GLU A 35 15.51 -5.60 4.39
CA GLU A 35 15.80 -4.36 3.68
C GLU A 35 14.57 -3.90 2.89
N GLN A 36 14.05 -2.74 3.28
CA GLN A 36 13.13 -1.97 2.45
C GLN A 36 13.88 -1.49 1.21
N LYS A 37 13.72 -2.21 0.11
CA LYS A 37 14.14 -1.74 -1.20
C LYS A 37 13.06 -0.77 -1.72
N THR A 38 13.21 0.49 -1.35
CA THR A 38 12.43 1.62 -1.87
C THR A 38 12.69 1.73 -3.37
N THR A 39 11.83 1.11 -4.19
CA THR A 39 11.89 1.29 -5.65
C THR A 39 11.38 2.69 -5.96
N GLN A 40 12.30 3.64 -6.11
CA GLN A 40 12.02 4.98 -6.60
C GLN A 40 11.30 4.90 -7.96
N PRO A 41 10.36 5.82 -8.26
CA PRO A 41 9.78 5.93 -9.59
C PRO A 41 10.90 6.28 -10.58
N LYS A 42 11.11 5.39 -11.56
CA LYS A 42 12.05 5.59 -12.67
C LYS A 42 11.63 6.87 -13.42
N PRO A 43 12.47 7.91 -13.48
CA PRO A 43 12.14 9.11 -14.24
C PRO A 43 11.99 8.73 -15.71
N GLU A 44 10.91 9.19 -16.33
CA GLU A 44 10.73 9.13 -17.78
C GLU A 44 11.99 9.68 -18.47
N PRO A 45 12.53 8.99 -19.49
CA PRO A 45 13.64 9.52 -20.22
C PRO A 45 13.14 10.74 -20.99
N LYS A 46 13.43 11.93 -20.47
CA LYS A 46 13.53 13.14 -21.29
C LYS A 46 14.31 12.76 -22.55
N PRO A 47 13.94 13.23 -23.76
CA PRO A 47 14.61 12.86 -25.00
C PRO A 47 16.06 13.35 -24.94
N ALA A 48 16.91 12.56 -24.31
CA ALA A 48 18.32 12.80 -24.23
C ALA A 48 18.82 12.49 -25.63
N VAL A 49 19.22 13.54 -26.34
CA VAL A 49 19.92 13.40 -27.62
C VAL A 49 21.08 12.46 -27.35
N THR A 50 20.95 11.21 -27.80
CA THR A 50 21.99 10.22 -27.56
C THR A 50 23.28 10.73 -28.20
N PRO A 51 24.46 10.53 -27.58
CA PRO A 51 25.72 10.97 -28.16
C PRO A 51 25.90 10.46 -29.61
N ALA A 52 25.31 9.31 -29.93
CA ALA A 52 25.24 8.76 -31.28
C ALA A 52 24.34 9.58 -32.23
N ALA A 53 23.15 9.99 -31.81
CA ALA A 53 22.25 10.86 -32.58
C ALA A 53 22.88 12.25 -32.80
N PHE A 54 23.53 12.82 -31.79
CA PHE A 54 24.26 14.09 -31.92
C PHE A 54 25.44 13.98 -32.89
N LYS A 55 26.22 12.89 -32.84
CA LYS A 55 27.31 12.63 -33.78
C LYS A 55 26.80 12.47 -35.22
N LYS A 56 25.64 11.82 -35.42
CA LYS A 56 24.98 11.70 -36.73
C LYS A 56 24.51 13.05 -37.26
N PHE A 57 23.91 13.87 -36.40
CA PHE A 57 23.52 15.25 -36.73
C PHE A 57 24.73 16.11 -37.10
N LEU A 58 25.80 16.08 -36.32
CA LEU A 58 27.04 16.81 -36.63
C LEU A 58 27.66 16.38 -37.96
N LYS A 59 27.69 15.07 -38.25
CA LYS A 59 28.14 14.57 -39.55
C LYS A 59 27.29 15.13 -40.70
N GLN A 60 25.97 15.13 -40.57
CA GLN A 60 25.07 15.69 -41.58
C GLN A 60 25.25 17.20 -41.73
N LEU A 61 25.40 17.94 -40.63
CA LEU A 61 25.64 19.39 -40.64
C LEU A 61 26.96 19.74 -41.35
N ILE A 62 28.02 18.98 -41.11
CA ILE A 62 29.31 19.14 -41.79
C ILE A 62 29.19 18.85 -43.28
N ILE A 63 28.44 17.81 -43.68
CA ILE A 63 28.20 17.48 -45.08
C ILE A 63 27.41 18.61 -45.77
N ILE A 64 26.34 19.11 -45.15
CA ILE A 64 25.52 20.20 -45.66
C ILE A 64 26.35 21.49 -45.80
N SER A 65 27.14 21.84 -44.78
CA SER A 65 28.03 23.01 -44.82
C SER A 65 29.06 22.90 -45.95
N LYS A 66 29.67 21.72 -46.15
CA LYS A 66 30.59 21.48 -47.26
C LYS A 66 29.88 21.60 -48.62
N LYS A 67 28.69 21.01 -48.77
CA LYS A 67 27.88 21.13 -49.99
C LYS A 67 27.53 22.58 -50.31
N GLN A 68 27.15 23.36 -49.31
CA GLN A 68 26.79 24.76 -49.48
C GLN A 68 28.01 25.63 -49.84
N LYS A 69 29.19 25.38 -49.24
CA LYS A 69 30.44 26.06 -49.62
C LYS A 69 30.85 25.73 -51.06
N ILE A 70 30.68 24.49 -51.50
CA ILE A 70 30.95 24.09 -52.90
C ILE A 70 29.97 24.79 -53.84
N LYS A 71 28.68 24.83 -53.49
CA LYS A 71 27.65 25.53 -54.27
C LYS A 71 27.96 27.02 -54.43
N ILE A 72 28.23 27.73 -53.32
CA ILE A 72 28.57 29.16 -53.35
C ILE A 72 29.82 29.41 -54.22
N ARG A 73 30.87 28.60 -54.09
CA ARG A 73 32.07 28.73 -54.93
C ARG A 73 31.80 28.46 -56.41
N ALA A 74 30.92 27.52 -56.73
CA ALA A 74 30.51 27.24 -58.10
C ALA A 74 29.68 28.39 -58.69
N GLU A 75 28.76 28.97 -57.90
CA GLU A 75 27.97 30.15 -58.26
C GLU A 75 28.86 31.39 -58.48
N GLU A 76 29.81 31.64 -57.59
CA GLU A 76 30.80 32.71 -57.75
C GLU A 76 31.69 32.52 -58.98
N ALA A 77 32.12 31.28 -59.28
CA ALA A 77 32.89 30.97 -60.47
C ALA A 77 32.06 31.19 -61.75
N LEU A 78 30.80 30.76 -61.75
CA LEU A 78 29.89 30.96 -62.87
C LEU A 78 29.60 32.45 -63.08
N SER A 79 29.35 33.19 -62.00
CA SER A 79 29.13 34.65 -62.02
C SER A 79 30.36 35.39 -62.58
N LYS A 80 31.58 35.01 -62.15
CA LYS A 80 32.83 35.54 -62.72
C LYS A 80 33.00 35.20 -64.21
N HIS A 81 32.57 34.02 -64.66
CA HIS A 81 32.61 33.66 -66.07
C HIS A 81 31.58 34.44 -66.90
N LEU A 82 30.37 34.66 -66.38
CA LEU A 82 29.34 35.48 -67.01
C LEU A 82 29.75 36.95 -67.09
N GLU A 83 30.33 37.52 -66.04
CA GLU A 83 30.91 38.86 -66.03
C GLU A 83 32.04 39.02 -67.06
N LYS A 84 32.92 38.01 -67.18
CA LYS A 84 33.97 38.00 -68.21
C LYS A 84 33.39 37.95 -69.62
N LEU A 85 32.34 37.17 -69.84
CA LEU A 85 31.63 37.09 -71.13
C LEU A 85 30.92 38.41 -71.48
N LYS A 86 30.31 39.10 -70.50
CA LYS A 86 29.69 40.42 -70.67
C LYS A 86 30.71 41.51 -71.03
N LYS A 87 31.96 41.40 -70.55
CA LYS A 87 33.03 42.39 -70.74
C LYS A 87 33.89 42.14 -72.00
N THR A 88 33.80 40.97 -72.62
CA THR A 88 34.48 40.70 -73.90
C THR A 88 33.63 41.17 -75.08
N PRO A 89 34.11 42.10 -75.94
CA PRO A 89 33.41 42.43 -77.17
C PRO A 89 33.35 41.21 -78.09
N ALA A 90 32.17 40.94 -78.66
CA ALA A 90 31.83 39.72 -79.40
C ALA A 90 32.71 39.42 -80.65
N GLY A 91 33.62 40.31 -81.03
CA GLY A 91 34.49 40.19 -82.21
C GLY A 91 35.88 39.55 -81.98
N LYS A 92 36.26 39.14 -80.75
CA LYS A 92 37.59 38.54 -80.47
C LYS A 92 37.53 37.22 -79.67
N LEU A 93 36.52 36.39 -79.90
CA LEU A 93 36.44 35.06 -79.29
C LEU A 93 36.90 33.99 -80.28
N ASP A 94 38.09 33.43 -80.03
CA ASP A 94 38.60 32.28 -80.79
C ASP A 94 37.58 31.12 -80.74
N PRO A 95 36.95 30.74 -81.87
CA PRO A 95 35.91 29.71 -81.88
C PRO A 95 36.43 28.35 -81.39
N LYS A 96 37.74 28.10 -81.55
CA LYS A 96 38.41 26.91 -81.00
C LYS A 96 38.46 26.90 -79.47
N LYS A 97 38.69 28.05 -78.82
CA LYS A 97 38.71 28.15 -77.35
C LYS A 97 37.29 27.99 -76.78
N LEU A 98 36.30 28.58 -77.45
CA LEU A 98 34.89 28.45 -77.07
C LEU A 98 34.40 27.01 -77.18
N LYS A 99 34.75 26.31 -78.26
CA LYS A 99 34.42 24.88 -78.46
C LYS A 99 35.08 23.99 -77.40
N ARG A 100 36.32 24.29 -77.00
CA ARG A 100 37.01 23.59 -75.90
C ARG A 100 36.37 23.85 -74.54
N SER A 101 35.93 25.08 -74.26
CA SER A 101 35.22 25.37 -73.01
C SER A 101 33.84 24.73 -72.96
N LEU A 102 33.12 24.70 -74.09
CA LEU A 102 31.83 24.01 -74.18
C LEU A 102 32.00 22.52 -73.90
N LYS A 103 32.98 21.87 -74.55
CA LYS A 103 33.28 20.46 -74.32
C LYS A 103 33.64 20.18 -72.86
N ARG A 104 34.48 21.02 -72.23
CA ARG A 104 34.81 20.88 -70.80
C ARG A 104 33.61 21.08 -69.88
N LEU A 105 32.65 21.92 -70.26
CA LEU A 105 31.43 22.11 -69.49
C LEU A 105 30.52 20.88 -69.63
N ASP A 106 30.44 20.32 -70.83
CA ASP A 106 29.69 19.11 -71.15
C ASP A 106 30.25 17.88 -70.39
N ASP A 107 31.58 17.70 -70.40
CA ASP A 107 32.26 16.65 -69.64
C ASP A 107 32.01 16.79 -68.13
N LYS A 108 31.99 18.03 -67.61
CA LYS A 108 31.68 18.31 -66.19
C LYS A 108 30.21 18.05 -65.87
N LEU A 109 29.30 18.40 -66.78
CA LEU A 109 27.87 18.14 -66.61
C LEU A 109 27.62 16.62 -66.59
N GLY A 110 28.24 15.86 -67.49
CA GLY A 110 28.22 14.40 -67.47
C GLY A 110 28.72 13.81 -66.15
N ALA A 111 29.87 14.29 -65.66
CA ALA A 111 30.41 13.84 -64.37
C ALA A 111 29.50 14.16 -63.18
N VAL A 112 28.83 15.33 -63.19
CA VAL A 112 27.85 15.71 -62.15
C VAL A 112 26.61 14.82 -62.23
N LEU A 113 26.07 14.57 -63.43
CA LEU A 113 24.92 13.70 -63.62
C LEU A 113 25.22 12.25 -63.20
N ASP A 114 26.43 11.75 -63.47
CA ASP A 114 26.84 10.42 -63.02
C ASP A 114 27.05 10.36 -61.51
N ALA A 115 27.57 11.42 -60.90
CA ALA A 115 27.66 11.53 -59.45
C ALA A 115 26.26 11.61 -58.80
N GLU A 116 25.32 12.32 -59.41
CA GLU A 116 23.92 12.39 -58.97
C GLU A 116 23.22 11.03 -59.07
N LYS A 117 23.42 10.28 -60.16
CA LYS A 117 22.89 8.91 -60.28
C LYS A 117 23.44 8.00 -59.18
N LYS A 118 24.73 8.07 -58.88
CA LYS A 118 25.37 7.31 -57.79
C LYS A 118 24.85 7.74 -56.41
N LEU A 119 24.68 9.04 -56.19
CA LEU A 119 24.10 9.57 -54.95
C LEU A 119 22.62 9.18 -54.79
N ALA A 120 21.84 9.17 -55.87
CA ALA A 120 20.45 8.73 -55.86
C ALA A 120 20.33 7.23 -55.59
N ALA A 121 21.30 6.41 -56.03
CA ALA A 121 21.38 4.99 -55.69
C ALA A 121 21.70 4.77 -54.20
N VAL A 122 22.61 5.57 -53.63
CA VAL A 122 22.99 5.49 -52.19
C VAL A 122 21.92 6.11 -51.28
N GLY A 123 21.15 7.08 -51.76
CA GLY A 123 20.11 7.79 -51.02
C GLY A 123 18.76 7.08 -50.96
N ARG A 124 18.60 5.94 -51.65
CA ARG A 124 17.47 5.04 -51.40
C ARG A 124 17.79 4.31 -50.11
N GLU A 125 17.13 4.71 -49.02
CA GLU A 125 17.05 3.87 -47.83
C GLU A 125 16.63 2.47 -48.29
N ASP A 126 17.37 1.45 -47.88
CA ASP A 126 17.09 0.08 -48.29
C ASP A 126 15.64 -0.25 -47.91
N PRO A 127 14.73 -0.44 -48.90
CA PRO A 127 13.31 -0.60 -48.63
C PRO A 127 13.05 -1.81 -47.73
N GLU A 128 13.93 -2.81 -47.75
CA GLU A 128 13.86 -3.96 -46.86
C GLU A 128 14.17 -3.58 -45.41
N ILE A 129 15.20 -2.77 -45.16
CA ILE A 129 15.53 -2.28 -43.81
C ILE A 129 14.39 -1.42 -43.26
N VAL A 130 13.83 -0.53 -44.09
CA VAL A 130 12.70 0.31 -43.67
C VAL A 130 11.47 -0.54 -43.33
N LYS A 131 11.21 -1.60 -44.10
CA LYS A 131 10.12 -2.54 -43.82
C LYS A 131 10.35 -3.29 -42.51
N MET A 132 11.54 -3.86 -42.32
CA MET A 132 11.90 -4.57 -41.07
C MET A 132 11.75 -3.67 -39.84
N LEU A 133 12.22 -2.43 -39.90
CA LEU A 133 12.09 -1.47 -38.79
C LEU A 133 10.63 -1.12 -38.51
N LYS A 134 9.78 -0.99 -39.54
CA LYS A 134 8.33 -0.77 -39.36
C LYS A 134 7.67 -1.95 -38.66
N ASP A 135 7.98 -3.16 -39.10
CA ASP A 135 7.43 -4.39 -38.51
C ASP A 135 7.88 -4.53 -37.04
N GLU A 136 9.15 -4.20 -36.73
CA GLU A 136 9.66 -4.19 -35.36
C GLU A 136 8.97 -3.11 -34.50
N ILE A 137 8.77 -1.90 -35.02
CA ILE A 137 8.03 -0.84 -34.32
C ILE A 137 6.60 -1.28 -34.01
N ILE A 138 5.93 -1.94 -34.95
CA ILE A 138 4.58 -2.47 -34.73
C ILE A 138 4.60 -3.54 -33.63
N GLY A 139 5.51 -4.51 -33.72
CA GLY A 139 5.64 -5.56 -32.71
C GLY A 139 5.98 -5.04 -31.32
N LEU A 140 6.85 -4.04 -31.22
CA LEU A 140 7.17 -3.38 -29.94
C LEU A 140 5.98 -2.61 -29.38
N LYS A 141 5.18 -1.97 -30.24
CA LYS A 141 3.97 -1.26 -29.84
C LYS A 141 2.90 -2.21 -29.27
N ASP A 142 2.75 -3.38 -29.88
CA ASP A 142 1.80 -4.39 -29.41
C ASP A 142 2.25 -5.00 -28.07
N LYS A 143 3.55 -5.31 -27.92
CA LYS A 143 4.13 -5.74 -26.64
C LYS A 143 3.95 -4.70 -25.55
N LEU A 144 4.19 -3.42 -25.86
CA LEU A 144 3.98 -2.33 -24.92
C LEU A 144 2.52 -2.26 -24.47
N ARG A 145 1.58 -2.35 -25.42
CA ARG A 145 0.13 -2.37 -25.10
C ARG A 145 -0.25 -3.55 -24.22
N ALA A 146 0.29 -4.75 -24.48
CA ALA A 146 0.03 -5.93 -23.66
C ALA A 146 0.52 -5.72 -22.21
N VAL A 147 1.76 -5.24 -22.05
CA VAL A 147 2.34 -4.93 -20.73
C VAL A 147 1.55 -3.85 -20.00
N GLU A 148 1.11 -2.80 -20.69
CA GLU A 148 0.27 -1.76 -20.08
C GLU A 148 -1.09 -2.29 -19.62
N GLN A 149 -1.73 -3.17 -20.39
CA GLN A 149 -2.99 -3.81 -20.00
C GLN A 149 -2.81 -4.70 -18.77
N GLU A 150 -1.76 -5.53 -18.73
CA GLU A 150 -1.45 -6.35 -17.56
C GLU A 150 -1.13 -5.51 -16.34
N ARG A 151 -0.32 -4.46 -16.49
CA ARG A 151 -0.02 -3.49 -15.43
C ARG A 151 -1.30 -2.85 -14.91
N ASN A 152 -2.22 -2.44 -15.78
CA ASN A 152 -3.46 -1.80 -15.36
C ASN A 152 -4.38 -2.79 -14.61
N LYS A 153 -4.46 -4.05 -15.05
CA LYS A 153 -5.16 -5.11 -14.30
C LYS A 153 -4.54 -5.33 -12.93
N TYR A 154 -3.21 -5.43 -12.88
CA TYR A 154 -2.46 -5.60 -11.63
C TYR A 154 -2.72 -4.44 -10.66
N VAL A 155 -2.58 -3.20 -11.14
CA VAL A 155 -2.82 -1.98 -10.35
C VAL A 155 -4.26 -1.93 -9.86
N PHE A 156 -5.25 -2.29 -10.68
CA PHE A 156 -6.65 -2.32 -10.29
C PHE A 156 -6.92 -3.32 -9.15
N VAL A 157 -6.42 -4.55 -9.27
CA VAL A 157 -6.56 -5.57 -8.24
C VAL A 157 -5.90 -5.11 -6.94
N HIS A 158 -4.64 -4.65 -7.02
CA HIS A 158 -3.90 -4.21 -5.84
C HIS A 158 -4.54 -3.00 -5.17
N LYS A 159 -5.06 -2.04 -5.94
CA LYS A 159 -5.79 -0.89 -5.40
C LYS A 159 -7.01 -1.35 -4.61
N LYS A 160 -7.82 -2.26 -5.14
CA LYS A 160 -8.96 -2.84 -4.42
C LYS A 160 -8.55 -3.58 -3.15
N THR A 161 -7.48 -4.37 -3.21
CA THR A 161 -6.96 -5.08 -2.03
C THR A 161 -6.49 -4.11 -0.96
N VAL A 162 -5.74 -3.07 -1.33
CA VAL A 162 -5.27 -2.02 -0.41
C VAL A 162 -6.45 -1.27 0.21
N GLU A 163 -7.48 -0.93 -0.57
CA GLU A 163 -8.70 -0.31 -0.06
C GLU A 163 -9.42 -1.22 0.94
N GLY A 164 -9.52 -2.52 0.66
CA GLY A 164 -10.10 -3.52 1.57
C GLY A 164 -9.33 -3.62 2.88
N LEU A 165 -8.02 -3.83 2.80
CA LEU A 165 -7.15 -3.91 3.97
C LEU A 165 -7.16 -2.61 4.79
N SER A 166 -7.22 -1.46 4.14
CA SER A 166 -7.31 -0.16 4.82
C SER A 166 -8.59 -0.04 5.65
N LYS A 167 -9.74 -0.50 5.10
CA LYS A 167 -11.01 -0.56 5.84
C LYS A 167 -10.91 -1.51 7.03
N GLU A 168 -10.39 -2.72 6.83
CA GLU A 168 -10.22 -3.69 7.92
C GLU A 168 -9.35 -3.15 9.06
N VAL A 169 -8.23 -2.49 8.73
CA VAL A 169 -7.35 -1.85 9.72
C VAL A 169 -8.10 -0.74 10.47
N SER A 170 -8.89 0.07 9.78
CA SER A 170 -9.72 1.10 10.41
C SER A 170 -10.75 0.50 11.37
N ASP A 171 -11.44 -0.56 10.96
CA ASP A 171 -12.43 -1.25 11.79
C ASP A 171 -11.79 -1.89 13.03
N LEU A 172 -10.64 -2.54 12.86
CA LEU A 172 -9.86 -3.12 13.97
C LEU A 172 -9.39 -2.03 14.94
N LYS A 173 -8.92 -0.90 14.42
CA LYS A 173 -8.53 0.26 15.25
C LYS A 173 -9.72 0.77 16.07
N GLY A 174 -10.90 0.86 15.45
CA GLY A 174 -12.15 1.21 16.14
C GLY A 174 -12.49 0.22 17.25
N LYS A 175 -12.45 -1.09 16.96
CA LYS A 175 -12.68 -2.14 17.97
C LYS A 175 -11.71 -2.02 19.14
N VAL A 176 -10.41 -1.85 18.87
CA VAL A 176 -9.40 -1.66 19.92
C VAL A 176 -9.72 -0.45 20.81
N GLY A 177 -10.13 0.67 20.21
CA GLY A 177 -10.58 1.86 20.96
C GLY A 177 -11.74 1.54 21.90
N THR A 178 -12.80 0.88 21.40
CA THR A 178 -13.95 0.51 22.23
C THR A 178 -13.59 -0.46 23.36
N TYR A 179 -12.66 -1.40 23.14
CA TYR A 179 -12.18 -2.31 24.19
C TYR A 179 -11.38 -1.56 25.26
N ALA A 180 -10.57 -0.57 24.87
CA ALA A 180 -9.82 0.27 25.79
C ALA A 180 -10.77 1.09 26.69
N GLU A 181 -11.79 1.73 26.12
CA GLU A 181 -12.81 2.48 26.87
C GLU A 181 -13.57 1.57 27.84
N ARG A 182 -14.05 0.40 27.38
CA ARG A 182 -14.72 -0.57 28.25
C ARG A 182 -13.83 -1.07 29.38
N LYS A 183 -12.53 -1.22 29.14
CA LYS A 183 -11.57 -1.62 30.19
C LYS A 183 -11.47 -0.53 31.26
N ILE A 184 -11.37 0.74 30.86
CA ILE A 184 -11.32 1.87 31.80
C ILE A 184 -12.62 1.94 32.61
N ASP A 185 -13.78 1.83 31.96
CA ASP A 185 -15.09 1.85 32.62
C ASP A 185 -15.23 0.71 33.64
N ARG A 186 -14.87 -0.52 33.25
CA ARG A 186 -14.84 -1.67 34.16
C ARG A 186 -13.90 -1.46 35.34
N GLN A 187 -12.71 -0.91 35.11
CA GLN A 187 -11.76 -0.62 36.20
C GLN A 187 -12.32 0.43 37.16
N ARG A 188 -12.99 1.47 36.64
CA ARG A 188 -13.68 2.46 37.48
C ARG A 188 -14.77 1.80 38.31
N ARG A 189 -15.60 0.95 37.70
CA ARG A 189 -16.70 0.27 38.38
C ARG A 189 -16.19 -0.72 39.43
N ILE A 190 -15.12 -1.45 39.15
CA ILE A 190 -14.47 -2.33 40.12
C ILE A 190 -14.00 -1.53 41.33
N LYS A 191 -13.30 -0.40 41.12
CA LYS A 191 -12.88 0.48 42.23
C LYS A 191 -14.07 0.99 43.04
N GLU A 192 -15.14 1.44 42.39
CA GLU A 192 -16.37 1.87 43.08
C GLU A 192 -16.99 0.74 43.94
N LEU A 193 -17.01 -0.49 43.41
CA LEU A 193 -17.53 -1.65 44.13
C LEU A 193 -16.62 -2.05 45.30
N GLU A 194 -15.30 -2.02 45.12
CA GLU A 194 -14.32 -2.28 46.16
C GLU A 194 -14.47 -1.28 47.32
N GLU A 195 -14.62 0.02 47.02
CA GLU A 195 -14.85 1.03 48.06
C GLU A 195 -16.19 0.84 48.77
N LYS A 196 -17.26 0.47 48.05
CA LYS A 196 -18.55 0.14 48.69
C LYS A 196 -18.42 -1.07 49.62
N ILE A 197 -17.72 -2.12 49.20
CA ILE A 197 -17.51 -3.32 50.02
C ILE A 197 -16.72 -2.95 51.28
N LYS A 198 -15.64 -2.16 51.17
CA LYS A 198 -14.87 -1.68 52.32
C LYS A 198 -15.70 -0.81 53.28
N ALA A 199 -16.55 0.05 52.72
CA ALA A 199 -17.41 0.94 53.51
C ALA A 199 -18.59 0.20 54.16
N THR A 200 -18.91 -1.02 53.70
CA THR A 200 -19.96 -1.83 54.30
C THR A 200 -19.36 -2.55 55.52
N PRO A 201 -19.75 -2.20 56.76
CA PRO A 201 -19.22 -2.87 57.93
C PRO A 201 -19.61 -4.35 57.88
N VAL A 202 -18.62 -5.23 57.95
CA VAL A 202 -18.87 -6.66 58.09
C VAL A 202 -19.38 -6.88 59.51
N LYS A 203 -20.67 -7.19 59.66
CA LYS A 203 -21.33 -7.46 60.96
C LYS A 203 -20.94 -8.80 61.58
N GLU A 204 -19.75 -9.31 61.27
CA GLU A 204 -19.30 -10.65 61.66
C GLU A 204 -19.25 -10.79 63.18
N HIS A 205 -18.77 -9.77 63.89
CA HIS A 205 -18.76 -9.74 65.35
C HIS A 205 -20.17 -9.77 65.97
N GLU A 206 -21.15 -9.09 65.36
CA GLU A 206 -22.54 -9.07 65.82
C GLU A 206 -23.20 -10.44 65.60
N ILE A 207 -22.96 -11.06 64.44
CA ILE A 207 -23.43 -12.41 64.12
C ILE A 207 -22.82 -13.44 65.08
N ILE A 208 -21.53 -13.35 65.39
CA ILE A 208 -20.86 -14.24 66.36
C ILE A 208 -21.45 -14.06 67.76
N ALA A 209 -21.67 -12.83 68.22
CA ALA A 209 -22.27 -12.56 69.52
C ALA A 209 -23.70 -13.11 69.61
N ALA A 210 -24.51 -12.91 68.56
CA ALA A 210 -25.87 -13.42 68.48
C ALA A 210 -25.92 -14.97 68.45
N ARG A 211 -24.96 -15.63 67.79
CA ARG A 211 -24.80 -17.10 67.84
C ARG A 211 -24.53 -17.61 69.24
N LYS A 212 -23.61 -16.98 69.98
CA LYS A 212 -23.32 -17.36 71.38
C LYS A 212 -24.53 -17.15 72.29
N GLN A 213 -25.23 -16.03 72.16
CA GLN A 213 -26.47 -15.78 72.90
C GLN A 213 -27.53 -16.84 72.62
N LEU A 214 -27.67 -17.24 71.36
CA LEU A 214 -28.59 -18.31 70.98
C LEU A 214 -28.22 -19.64 71.65
N GLU A 215 -26.95 -20.03 71.61
CA GLU A 215 -26.46 -21.25 72.28
C GLU A 215 -26.73 -21.23 73.79
N ASP A 216 -26.47 -20.12 74.46
CA ASP A 216 -26.71 -19.97 75.90
C ASP A 216 -28.20 -20.08 76.24
N LEU A 217 -29.07 -19.48 75.42
CA LEU A 217 -30.51 -19.57 75.59
C LEU A 217 -31.03 -20.99 75.34
N GLU A 218 -30.54 -21.67 74.31
CA GLU A 218 -30.88 -23.08 74.04
C GLU A 218 -30.42 -24.01 75.16
N ARG A 219 -29.22 -23.79 75.73
CA ARG A 219 -28.74 -24.52 76.91
C ARG A 219 -29.65 -24.28 78.12
N ARG A 220 -30.00 -23.02 78.40
CA ARG A 220 -30.93 -22.65 79.49
C ARG A 220 -32.31 -23.27 79.28
N TYR A 221 -32.81 -23.30 78.05
CA TYR A 221 -34.09 -23.92 77.71
C TYR A 221 -34.08 -25.42 78.00
N LYS A 222 -33.04 -26.13 77.56
CA LYS A 222 -32.85 -27.57 77.85
C LYS A 222 -32.71 -27.87 79.35
N GLN A 223 -32.04 -27.01 80.11
CA GLN A 223 -31.90 -27.19 81.55
C GLN A 223 -33.22 -26.96 82.30
N LEU A 224 -33.96 -25.90 81.95
CA LEU A 224 -35.24 -25.56 82.58
C LEU A 224 -36.35 -26.54 82.18
N SER A 225 -36.34 -27.07 80.95
CA SER A 225 -37.30 -28.10 80.50
C SER A 225 -37.14 -29.40 81.28
N ARG A 226 -35.90 -29.79 81.61
CA ARG A 226 -35.59 -30.98 82.42
C ARG A 226 -35.97 -30.84 83.90
N ARG A 227 -35.95 -29.62 84.45
CA ARG A 227 -36.25 -29.32 85.87
C ARG A 227 -37.72 -28.96 86.13
N ALA A 228 -38.62 -29.14 85.16
CA ALA A 228 -40.05 -28.82 85.24
C ALA A 228 -40.35 -27.37 85.71
N TYR A 229 -39.51 -26.41 85.32
CA TYR A 229 -39.76 -24.99 85.63
C TYR A 229 -41.04 -24.47 84.94
N GLY A 230 -41.69 -23.47 85.54
CA GLY A 230 -43.02 -23.01 85.12
C GLY A 230 -43.18 -22.74 83.62
N LYS A 231 -44.25 -23.30 83.02
CA LYS A 231 -44.58 -23.26 81.58
C LYS A 231 -44.42 -21.88 80.95
N LYS A 232 -44.95 -20.83 81.61
CA LYS A 232 -44.88 -19.44 81.12
C LYS A 232 -43.45 -18.93 80.92
N ARG A 233 -42.47 -19.39 81.72
CA ARG A 233 -41.07 -18.98 81.61
C ARG A 233 -40.35 -19.73 80.48
N LEU A 234 -40.71 -21.00 80.26
CA LEU A 234 -40.23 -21.79 79.14
C LEU A 234 -40.72 -21.26 77.79
N GLU A 235 -42.00 -20.90 77.69
CA GLU A 235 -42.56 -20.31 76.46
C GLU A 235 -41.90 -18.99 76.09
N LYS A 236 -41.68 -18.11 77.08
CA LYS A 236 -40.93 -16.85 76.87
C LYS A 236 -39.52 -17.11 76.34
N LEU A 237 -38.84 -18.12 76.88
CA LEU A 237 -37.48 -18.45 76.46
C LEU A 237 -37.45 -19.06 75.05
N LYS A 238 -38.43 -19.91 74.71
CA LYS A 238 -38.59 -20.48 73.37
C LYS A 238 -38.87 -19.41 72.33
N ALA A 239 -39.81 -18.51 72.62
CA ALA A 239 -40.12 -17.38 71.74
C ALA A 239 -38.89 -16.50 71.48
N HIS A 240 -38.05 -16.29 72.49
CA HIS A 240 -36.81 -15.52 72.32
C HIS A 240 -35.77 -16.26 71.45
N ILE A 241 -35.62 -17.58 71.61
CA ILE A 241 -34.77 -18.41 70.75
C ILE A 241 -35.25 -18.36 69.31
N ASP A 242 -36.56 -18.52 69.07
CA ASP A 242 -37.14 -18.49 67.73
C ASP A 242 -36.98 -17.11 67.07
N GLN A 243 -37.14 -16.03 67.85
CA GLN A 243 -36.89 -14.66 67.39
C GLN A 243 -35.43 -14.44 67.00
N LEU A 244 -34.47 -14.91 67.81
CA LEU A 244 -33.04 -14.80 67.50
C LEU A 244 -32.65 -15.65 66.29
N LYS A 245 -33.19 -16.87 66.14
CA LYS A 245 -33.01 -17.70 64.95
C LYS A 245 -33.51 -17.00 63.69
N GLY A 246 -34.68 -16.38 63.76
CA GLY A 246 -35.25 -15.61 62.64
C GLY A 246 -34.37 -14.42 62.25
N LYS A 247 -33.86 -13.67 63.23
CA LYS A 247 -32.93 -12.55 62.97
C LYS A 247 -31.61 -13.02 62.37
N LEU A 248 -31.04 -14.11 62.89
CA LEU A 248 -29.78 -14.65 62.38
C LEU A 248 -29.89 -15.17 60.95
N ALA A 249 -31.03 -15.74 60.59
CA ALA A 249 -31.31 -16.22 59.24
C ALA A 249 -31.54 -15.08 58.22
N ALA A 250 -31.78 -13.85 58.68
CA ALA A 250 -31.96 -12.68 57.82
C ALA A 250 -30.67 -11.87 57.61
N GLU A 251 -29.66 -12.04 58.46
CA GLU A 251 -28.35 -11.37 58.37
C GLU A 251 -27.24 -12.21 57.72
N VAL A 252 -27.50 -13.49 57.43
CA VAL A 252 -26.63 -14.42 56.70
C VAL A 252 -27.17 -14.64 55.30
#